data_AF-A0A9E5ZDZ8-F1
#
_entry.id   AF-A0A9E5ZDZ8-F1
#
_cell.length_a   1.000
_cell.length_b   1.000
_cell.length_c   1.000
_cell.angle_alpha   90.00
_cell.angle_beta   90.00
_cell.angle_gamma   90.00
#
_symmetry.space_group_name_H-M   'P 1'
#
loop_
_entity.id
_entity.type
_entity.pdbx_description
1 polymer ?
#
loop_
_entity_poly.entity_id
_entity_poly.type
_entity_poly.pdbx_seq_one_letter_code
_entity_poly.pdbx_strand_id
1 'polypeptide(L)'
;MRNSFELKAVPRIDSATGPFKFNPNLLPFEDLRKLGFSMRIAQRIVKFRESGGSFKVGLDLGKIYGINSALLIKLIPYVRIPGAPFVYRQQKVN
;
A
#
# COMPACT_ATOMS: atom_id res chain seq x y z
N MET A 1 -27.53 -20.99 -31.20
CA MET A 1 -26.10 -20.91 -31.61
C MET A 1 -25.24 -20.45 -30.43
N ARG A 2 -23.90 -20.43 -30.59
CA ARG A 2 -23.00 -19.50 -29.85
C ARG A 2 -23.39 -18.05 -30.26
N ASN A 3 -23.17 -16.97 -29.52
CA ASN A 3 -22.49 -16.68 -28.25
C ASN A 3 -23.30 -15.52 -27.56
N SER A 4 -22.94 -14.76 -26.51
CA SER A 4 -21.70 -14.48 -25.76
C SER A 4 -21.98 -14.24 -24.25
N PHE A 5 -20.94 -13.85 -23.50
CA PHE A 5 -21.00 -13.29 -22.15
C PHE A 5 -21.80 -11.97 -22.10
N GLU A 6 -22.80 -11.87 -21.22
CA GLU A 6 -23.23 -10.58 -20.64
C GLU A 6 -23.41 -10.64 -19.12
N LEU A 7 -22.74 -9.70 -18.44
CA LEU A 7 -23.20 -9.02 -17.22
C LEU A 7 -23.70 -9.85 -16.02
N LYS A 8 -23.01 -10.93 -15.64
CA LYS A 8 -22.82 -11.15 -14.19
C LYS A 8 -21.99 -10.00 -13.64
N ALA A 9 -22.51 -9.30 -12.64
CA ALA A 9 -21.97 -8.02 -12.18
C ALA A 9 -20.49 -8.13 -11.79
N VAL A 10 -19.62 -7.56 -12.65
CA VAL A 10 -18.29 -7.16 -12.22
C VAL A 10 -18.49 -6.11 -11.12
N PRO A 11 -17.88 -6.26 -9.93
CA PRO A 11 -17.82 -5.15 -8.99
C PRO A 11 -16.97 -4.06 -9.66
N ARG A 12 -17.65 -3.08 -10.27
CA ARG A 12 -17.05 -1.78 -10.56
C ARG A 12 -16.48 -1.31 -9.22
N ILE A 13 -15.16 -1.13 -9.14
CA ILE A 13 -14.55 -0.56 -7.95
C ILE A 13 -14.98 0.90 -7.92
N ASP A 14 -16.07 1.17 -7.23
CA ASP A 14 -16.65 2.49 -7.09
C ASP A 14 -15.66 3.39 -6.35
N SER A 15 -15.20 4.43 -7.05
CA SER A 15 -14.06 5.28 -6.67
C SER A 15 -14.32 6.19 -5.45
N ALA A 16 -15.32 5.89 -4.64
CA ALA A 16 -15.79 6.68 -3.50
C ALA A 16 -15.03 6.40 -2.19
N THR A 17 -14.17 5.36 -2.14
CA THR A 17 -13.28 5.16 -0.99
C THR A 17 -12.11 6.15 -1.05
N GLY A 18 -12.26 7.28 -0.36
CA GLY A 18 -11.15 8.18 -0.06
C GLY A 18 -10.01 7.41 0.63
N PRO A 19 -8.75 7.52 0.17
CA PRO A 19 -7.68 6.61 0.57
C PRO A 19 -7.43 6.61 2.08
N PHE A 20 -7.82 5.51 2.73
CA PHE A 20 -7.73 5.34 4.17
C PHE A 20 -6.28 5.50 4.67
N LYS A 21 -6.12 6.26 5.76
CA LYS A 21 -4.84 6.36 6.48
C LYS A 21 -4.52 4.99 7.08
N PHE A 22 -3.35 4.43 6.78
CA PHE A 22 -3.02 3.04 7.09
C PHE A 22 -1.65 2.87 7.73
N ASN A 23 -1.49 1.91 8.65
CA ASN A 23 -0.20 1.57 9.24
C ASN A 23 0.40 0.33 8.56
N PRO A 24 1.50 0.45 7.78
CA PRO A 24 2.12 -0.67 7.09
C PRO A 24 2.77 -1.71 8.02
N ASN A 25 2.87 -1.44 9.33
CA ASN A 25 3.28 -2.43 10.33
C ASN A 25 2.12 -3.30 10.85
N LEU A 26 0.87 -2.84 10.71
CA LEU A 26 -0.31 -3.50 11.33
C LEU A 26 -1.32 -4.07 10.32
N LEU A 27 -1.37 -3.55 9.08
CA LEU A 27 -2.38 -3.97 8.10
C LEU A 27 -2.30 -5.47 7.77
N PRO A 28 -3.38 -6.26 7.87
CA PRO A 28 -3.37 -7.67 7.52
C PRO A 28 -3.17 -7.87 6.01
N PHE A 29 -2.82 -9.10 5.61
CA PHE A 29 -2.52 -9.46 4.23
C PHE A 29 -3.60 -9.00 3.24
N GLU A 30 -4.88 -9.24 3.53
CA GLU A 30 -5.98 -8.87 2.62
C GLU A 30 -6.18 -7.35 2.47
N ASP A 31 -5.89 -6.55 3.50
CA ASP A 31 -5.98 -5.09 3.37
C ASP A 31 -4.81 -4.52 2.56
N LEU A 32 -3.64 -5.15 2.60
CA LEU A 32 -2.56 -4.85 1.65
C LEU A 32 -2.98 -5.17 0.20
N ARG A 33 -3.78 -6.24 -0.02
CA ARG A 33 -4.34 -6.56 -1.34
C ARG A 33 -5.34 -5.48 -1.80
N LYS A 34 -6.21 -4.99 -0.91
CA LYS A 34 -7.15 -3.89 -1.18
C LYS A 34 -6.45 -2.57 -1.51
N LEU A 35 -5.29 -2.29 -0.92
CA LEU A 35 -4.42 -1.15 -1.28
C LEU A 35 -3.76 -1.28 -2.66
N GLY A 36 -3.96 -2.40 -3.38
CA GLY A 36 -3.42 -2.63 -4.73
C GLY A 36 -2.09 -3.38 -4.77
N PHE A 37 -1.54 -3.84 -3.63
CA PHE A 37 -0.36 -4.69 -3.65
C PHE A 37 -0.67 -6.08 -4.22
N SER A 38 0.22 -6.62 -5.05
CA SER A 38 0.09 -7.99 -5.55
C SER A 38 0.28 -9.02 -4.42
N MET A 39 -0.23 -10.24 -4.59
CA MET A 39 -0.11 -11.32 -3.60
C MET A 39 1.34 -11.53 -3.12
N ARG A 40 2.30 -11.57 -4.05
CA ARG A 40 3.73 -11.73 -3.75
C ARG A 40 4.30 -10.56 -2.94
N ILE A 41 3.81 -9.34 -3.16
CA ILE A 41 4.26 -8.13 -2.44
C ILE A 41 3.63 -8.06 -1.06
N ALA A 42 2.32 -8.31 -0.93
CA ALA A 42 1.65 -8.35 0.36
C ALA A 42 2.24 -9.46 1.27
N GLN A 43 2.58 -10.63 0.71
CA GLN A 43 3.34 -11.67 1.42
C GLN A 43 4.73 -11.20 1.87
N ARG A 44 5.49 -10.47 1.03
CA ARG A 44 6.80 -9.91 1.41
C ARG A 44 6.68 -8.85 2.51
N ILE A 45 5.67 -7.98 2.47
CA ILE A 45 5.39 -6.99 3.53
C ILE A 45 5.09 -7.68 4.86
N VAL A 46 4.29 -8.76 4.85
CA VAL A 46 3.99 -9.55 6.06
C VAL A 46 5.26 -10.23 6.59
N LYS A 47 6.00 -10.97 5.75
CA LYS A 47 7.24 -11.66 6.14
C LYS A 47 8.31 -10.72 6.69
N PHE A 48 8.42 -9.50 6.15
CA PHE A 48 9.34 -8.48 6.67
C PHE A 48 9.03 -8.09 8.12
N ARG A 49 7.76 -8.06 8.53
CA ARG A 49 7.37 -7.83 9.93
C ARG A 49 7.65 -9.05 10.80
N GLU A 50 7.32 -10.23 10.30
CA GLU A 50 7.53 -11.51 10.99
C GLU A 50 9.02 -11.75 11.30
N SER A 51 9.93 -11.28 10.42
CA SER A 51 11.37 -11.26 10.66
C SER A 51 11.87 -10.08 11.50
N GLY A 52 10.99 -9.43 12.30
CA GLY A 52 11.34 -8.30 13.17
C GLY A 52 11.59 -6.96 12.46
N GLY A 53 11.35 -6.87 11.16
CA GLY A 53 11.49 -5.63 10.39
C GLY A 53 10.31 -4.67 10.62
N SER A 54 10.61 -3.37 10.67
CA SER A 54 9.59 -2.34 10.88
C SER A 54 9.74 -1.18 9.88
N PHE A 55 8.61 -0.71 9.35
CA PHE A 55 8.51 0.52 8.57
C PHE A 55 8.47 1.72 9.53
N LYS A 56 9.41 2.65 9.40
CA LYS A 56 9.50 3.89 10.20
C LYS A 56 8.95 5.10 9.44
N VAL A 57 9.04 5.12 8.11
CA VAL A 57 8.45 6.13 7.23
C VAL A 57 7.76 5.49 6.02
N GLY A 58 6.85 6.20 5.35
CA GLY A 58 6.15 5.67 4.17
C GLY A 58 7.06 5.24 3.02
N LEU A 59 8.23 5.89 2.89
CA LEU A 59 9.28 5.51 1.92
C LEU A 59 9.87 4.12 2.20
N ASP A 60 9.82 3.61 3.43
CA ASP A 60 10.38 2.30 3.78
C ASP A 60 9.66 1.14 3.10
N LEU A 61 8.42 1.34 2.62
CA LEU A 61 7.74 0.35 1.77
C LEU A 61 8.61 0.02 0.53
N GLY A 62 9.37 0.98 0.00
CA GLY A 62 10.31 0.77 -1.10
C GLY A 62 11.46 -0.20 -0.81
N LYS A 63 11.69 -0.58 0.46
CA LYS A 63 12.63 -1.67 0.82
C LYS A 63 12.13 -3.05 0.37
N ILE A 64 10.82 -3.20 0.13
CA ILE A 64 10.23 -4.44 -0.36
C ILE A 64 10.46 -4.54 -1.87
N TYR A 65 11.37 -5.44 -2.26
CA TYR A 65 11.72 -5.68 -3.66
C TYR A 65 10.49 -5.96 -4.53
N GLY A 66 10.40 -5.28 -5.68
CA GLY A 66 9.34 -5.44 -6.66
C GLY A 66 8.06 -4.62 -6.42
N ILE A 67 8.04 -3.68 -5.47
CA ILE A 67 6.95 -2.69 -5.40
C ILE A 67 7.01 -1.75 -6.61
N ASN A 68 5.86 -1.50 -7.23
CA ASN A 68 5.72 -0.52 -8.30
C ASN A 68 5.84 0.91 -7.73
N SER A 69 6.81 1.68 -8.23
CA SER A 69 7.10 3.04 -7.77
C SER A 69 5.90 3.99 -7.86
N ALA A 70 5.04 3.87 -8.87
CA ALA A 70 3.84 4.71 -9.00
C ALA A 70 2.79 4.39 -7.92
N LEU A 71 2.62 3.10 -7.58
CA LEU A 71 1.78 2.68 -6.46
C LEU A 71 2.34 3.15 -5.11
N LEU A 72 3.67 3.05 -4.93
CA LEU A 72 4.36 3.55 -3.74
C LEU A 72 4.15 5.05 -3.55
N ILE A 73 4.39 5.85 -4.59
CA ILE A 73 4.16 7.31 -4.57
C ILE A 73 2.70 7.64 -4.25
N LYS A 74 1.73 6.90 -4.82
CA LYS A 74 0.31 7.07 -4.51
C LYS A 74 -0.05 6.74 -3.05
N LEU A 75 0.63 5.77 -2.42
CA LEU A 75 0.30 5.31 -1.07
C LEU A 75 1.03 6.07 0.06
N ILE A 76 2.23 6.62 -0.19
CA ILE A 76 3.04 7.35 0.82
C ILE A 76 2.25 8.43 1.59
N PRO A 77 1.43 9.30 0.95
CA PRO A 77 0.68 10.35 1.67
C PRO A 77 -0.31 9.82 2.73
N TYR A 78 -0.67 8.54 2.65
CA TYR A 78 -1.68 7.88 3.51
C TYR A 78 -1.06 6.95 4.55
N VAL A 79 0.24 6.66 4.47
CA VAL A 79 0.96 5.91 5.52
C VAL A 79 0.95 6.70 6.83
N ARG A 80 0.47 6.09 7.91
CA ARG A 80 0.56 6.63 9.29
C ARG A 80 1.19 5.60 10.20
N ILE A 81 2.33 5.95 10.76
CA ILE A 81 3.14 5.13 11.67
C ILE A 81 3.27 5.94 12.97
N PRO A 82 2.77 5.45 14.12
CA PRO A 82 2.94 6.13 15.41
C PRO A 82 4.42 6.34 15.75
N GLY A 83 4.76 7.50 16.30
CA GLY A 83 6.15 7.85 16.65
C GLY A 83 7.08 8.15 15.46
N ALA A 84 6.61 8.03 14.21
CA ALA A 84 7.38 8.48 13.06
C ALA A 84 7.45 10.02 13.02
N PRO A 85 8.63 10.64 12.87
CA PRO A 85 8.72 12.07 12.64
C PRO A 85 8.04 12.39 11.30
N PHE A 86 7.19 13.43 11.26
CA PHE A 86 6.62 13.89 10.00
C PHE A 86 7.70 14.63 9.21
N VAL A 87 8.44 13.89 8.37
CA VAL A 87 9.49 14.46 7.52
C VAL A 87 8.88 15.17 6.31
N TYR A 88 8.31 16.35 6.54
CA TYR A 88 8.40 17.39 5.51
C TYR A 88 9.89 17.69 5.32
N ARG A 89 10.40 17.50 4.10
CA ARG A 89 11.75 17.98 3.74
C ARG A 89 11.71 19.50 3.61
N GLN A 90 11.68 20.20 4.75
CA GLN A 90 12.03 21.61 4.79
C GLN A 90 13.47 21.74 4.29
N GLN A 91 13.65 22.41 3.17
CA GLN A 91 14.97 22.81 2.70
C GLN A 91 15.47 23.87 3.67
N LYS A 92 16.57 23.60 4.39
CA LYS A 92 17.38 24.68 4.94
C LYS A 92 18.05 25.38 3.77
N VAL A 93 17.40 26.43 3.28
CA VAL A 93 18.11 27.51 2.59
C VAL A 93 18.94 28.23 3.65
N ASN A 94 20.18 28.55 3.30
CA ASN A 94 21.20 29.16 4.17
C ASN A 94 21.74 30.43 3.47
#